data_AF-A0A0R2PM13-F1
#
_entry.id   AF-A0A0R2PM13-F1
#
_cell.length_a   1.000
_cell.length_b   1.000
_cell.length_c   1.000
_cell.angle_alpha   90.00
_cell.angle_beta   90.00
_cell.angle_gamma   90.00
#
_symmetry.space_group_name_H-M   'P 1'
#
loop_
_entity.id
_entity.type
_entity.pdbx_description
1 polymer ?
#
loop_
_entity_poly.entity_id
_entity_poly.type
_entity_poly.pdbx_seq_one_letter_code
_entity_poly.pdbx_strand_id
1 'polypeptide(L)'
;MDIRKIVTTCEDIQAELGEPTGRIVRKAVASAVIDNPLVGKRHKDLIILEAMGAEISGLLAERALAALGVEASEVTAYGKGAIVGTAGEIEHAAALIHPRFGAPVRKVVIKGDDIIPSTKKVAG
;
A
#
# COMPACT_ATOMS: atom_id res chain seq x y z
N MET A 1 10.58 3.15 -12.84
CA MET A 1 9.97 4.01 -11.82
C MET A 1 11.07 4.53 -10.90
N ASP A 2 11.04 5.80 -10.51
CA ASP A 2 12.03 6.35 -9.57
C ASP A 2 11.43 6.42 -8.15
N ILE A 3 12.16 5.90 -7.17
CA ILE A 3 11.74 5.81 -5.77
C ILE A 3 12.65 6.71 -4.93
N ARG A 4 12.11 7.84 -4.48
CA ARG A 4 12.84 8.79 -3.62
C ARG A 4 13.08 8.25 -2.21
N LYS A 5 12.11 7.56 -1.63
CA LYS A 5 12.23 6.92 -0.31
C LYS A 5 11.24 5.80 -0.11
N ILE A 6 11.60 4.86 0.77
CA ILE A 6 10.71 3.85 1.35
C ILE A 6 10.70 4.03 2.86
N VAL A 7 9.53 3.99 3.46
CA VAL A 7 9.34 4.03 4.92
C VAL A 7 8.56 2.79 5.31
N THR A 8 9.08 2.06 6.31
CA THR A 8 8.39 0.92 6.90
C THR A 8 8.20 1.18 8.39
N THR A 9 6.96 1.09 8.85
CA THR A 9 6.59 1.25 10.27
C THR A 9 5.93 -0.01 10.76
N CYS A 10 6.15 -0.34 12.04
CA CYS A 10 5.49 -1.44 12.72
C CYS A 10 4.97 -0.93 14.07
N GLU A 11 3.74 -1.27 14.41
CA GLU A 11 3.12 -0.96 15.70
C GLU A 11 2.68 -2.25 16.39
N ASP A 12 2.95 -2.33 17.70
CA ASP A 12 2.44 -3.37 18.59
C ASP A 12 1.38 -2.77 19.51
N ILE A 13 0.16 -3.27 19.39
CA ILE A 13 -0.97 -2.87 20.22
C ILE A 13 -1.14 -3.89 21.33
N GLN A 14 -1.00 -3.42 22.58
CA GLN A 14 -1.13 -4.25 23.78
C GLN A 14 -2.48 -4.08 24.49
N ALA A 15 -3.17 -2.95 24.24
CA ALA A 15 -4.45 -2.61 24.84
C ALA A 15 -5.25 -1.70 23.89
N GLU A 16 -6.57 -1.79 23.95
CA GLU A 16 -7.50 -0.96 23.19
C GLU A 16 -8.66 -0.52 24.11
N LEU A 17 -9.02 0.77 24.06
CA LEU A 17 -9.99 1.38 24.98
C LEU A 17 -9.67 1.17 26.49
N GLY A 18 -8.38 1.03 26.82
CA GLY A 18 -7.91 0.81 28.19
C GLY A 18 -7.90 -0.65 28.63
N GLU A 19 -8.40 -1.57 27.81
CA GLU A 19 -8.45 -3.00 28.12
C GLU A 19 -7.37 -3.78 27.35
N PRO A 20 -6.66 -4.74 27.98
CA PRO A 20 -5.69 -5.58 27.28
C PRO A 20 -6.32 -6.38 26.14
N THR A 21 -5.63 -6.46 25.00
CA THR A 21 -6.11 -7.20 23.82
C THR A 21 -6.00 -8.72 23.98
N GLY A 22 -5.38 -9.22 25.06
CA GLY A 22 -5.12 -10.64 25.32
C GLY A 22 -4.01 -11.26 24.45
N ARG A 23 -3.57 -10.57 23.40
CA ARG A 23 -2.43 -10.89 22.53
C ARG A 23 -1.85 -9.61 21.93
N ILE A 24 -0.59 -9.61 21.53
CA ILE A 24 -0.04 -8.49 20.77
C ILE A 24 -0.71 -8.45 19.39
N VAL A 25 -1.40 -7.35 19.07
CA VAL A 25 -1.89 -7.08 17.72
C VAL A 25 -0.87 -6.21 17.01
N ARG A 26 -0.18 -6.80 16.03
CA ARG A 26 0.86 -6.12 15.26
C ARG A 26 0.32 -5.63 13.92
N LYS A 27 0.65 -4.39 13.53
CA LYS A 27 0.42 -3.89 12.16
C LYS A 27 1.72 -3.36 11.57
N ALA A 28 1.94 -3.63 10.29
CA ALA A 28 3.05 -3.06 9.54
C ALA A 28 2.54 -2.31 8.31
N VAL A 29 3.20 -1.19 7.99
CA VAL A 29 2.92 -0.39 6.79
C VAL A 29 4.24 -0.15 6.08
N ALA A 30 4.32 -0.51 4.81
CA ALA A 30 5.41 -0.12 3.93
C ALA A 30 4.87 0.87 2.89
N SER A 31 5.51 2.03 2.77
CA SER A 31 5.13 3.10 1.84
C SER A 31 6.34 3.54 1.02
N ALA A 32 6.11 3.87 -0.25
CA ALA A 32 7.12 4.47 -1.11
C ALA A 32 6.68 5.85 -1.58
N VAL A 33 7.65 6.75 -1.73
CA VAL A 33 7.44 8.01 -2.44
C VAL A 33 8.11 7.92 -3.79
N ILE A 34 7.29 8.09 -4.83
CA ILE A 34 7.68 7.96 -6.23
C ILE A 34 7.30 9.22 -7.00
N ASP A 35 8.02 9.48 -8.08
CA ASP A 35 7.66 10.57 -8.98
C ASP A 35 6.37 10.25 -9.73
N ASN A 36 5.50 11.26 -9.86
CA ASN A 36 4.29 11.16 -10.65
C ASN A 36 4.57 11.63 -12.09
N PRO A 37 4.65 10.73 -13.09
CA PRO A 37 4.98 11.10 -14.47
C PRO A 37 3.86 11.89 -15.18
N LEU A 38 2.68 12.03 -14.58
CA LEU A 38 1.52 12.69 -15.17
C LEU A 38 1.26 14.12 -14.66
N VAL A 39 2.05 14.61 -13.71
CA VAL A 39 1.94 16.01 -13.24
C VAL A 39 2.10 16.98 -14.42
N GLY A 40 1.18 17.95 -14.51
CA GLY A 40 1.16 18.96 -15.57
C GLY A 40 0.72 18.44 -16.96
N LYS A 41 0.31 17.17 -17.08
CA LYS A 41 -0.14 16.57 -18.35
C LYS A 41 -1.66 16.34 -18.32
N ARG A 42 -2.42 17.07 -19.15
CA ARG A 42 -3.90 16.90 -19.24
C ARG A 42 -4.29 15.69 -20.11
N HIS A 43 -5.36 14.99 -19.73
CA HIS A 43 -6.01 13.92 -20.51
C HIS A 43 -5.05 12.84 -21.03
N LYS A 44 -4.26 12.23 -20.12
CA LYS A 44 -3.36 11.13 -20.48
C LYS A 44 -3.85 9.79 -19.98
N ASP A 45 -3.49 8.78 -20.74
CA ASP A 45 -3.64 7.38 -20.39
C ASP A 45 -2.98 7.07 -19.04
N LEU A 46 -3.76 6.51 -18.12
CA LEU A 46 -3.37 6.20 -16.76
C LEU A 46 -2.65 4.85 -16.64
N ILE A 47 -2.55 4.06 -17.73
CA ILE A 47 -1.91 2.74 -17.75
C ILE A 47 -0.50 2.76 -17.17
N ILE A 48 0.26 3.86 -17.37
CA ILE A 48 1.61 3.98 -16.79
C ILE A 48 1.57 3.92 -15.25
N LEU A 49 0.59 4.56 -14.62
CA LEU A 49 0.43 4.54 -13.16
C LEU A 49 -0.07 3.18 -12.67
N GLU A 50 -0.93 2.50 -13.44
CA GLU A 50 -1.36 1.15 -13.09
C GLU A 50 -0.22 0.14 -13.16
N ALA A 51 0.65 0.27 -14.16
CA ALA A 51 1.85 -0.55 -14.31
C ALA A 51 2.82 -0.28 -13.15
N MET A 52 3.07 0.99 -12.82
CA MET A 52 3.87 1.38 -11.66
C MET A 52 3.28 0.83 -10.35
N GLY A 53 1.95 0.90 -10.20
CA GLY A 53 1.23 0.34 -9.06
C GLY A 53 1.44 -1.16 -8.88
N ALA A 54 1.37 -1.91 -9.97
CA ALA A 54 1.63 -3.36 -9.97
C ALA A 54 3.11 -3.69 -9.70
N GLU A 55 4.05 -2.90 -10.21
CA GLU A 55 5.47 -3.11 -9.99
C GLU A 55 5.86 -2.89 -8.52
N ILE A 56 5.39 -1.80 -7.91
CA ILE A 56 5.80 -1.43 -6.55
C ILE A 56 5.09 -2.22 -5.46
N SER A 57 3.88 -2.73 -5.72
CA SER A 57 3.06 -3.34 -4.68
C SER A 57 3.62 -4.64 -4.10
N GLY A 58 4.33 -5.43 -4.92
CA GLY A 58 5.04 -6.63 -4.46
C GLY A 58 6.15 -6.28 -3.47
N LEU A 59 7.01 -5.32 -3.83
CA LEU A 59 8.09 -4.83 -2.97
C LEU A 59 7.57 -4.29 -1.62
N LEU A 60 6.47 -3.53 -1.64
CA LEU A 60 5.86 -3.02 -0.41
C LEU A 60 5.26 -4.13 0.44
N ALA A 61 4.61 -5.13 -0.18
CA ALA A 61 4.05 -6.27 0.53
C ALA A 61 5.13 -7.12 1.22
N GLU A 62 6.24 -7.40 0.52
CA GLU A 62 7.38 -8.13 1.09
C GLU A 62 7.99 -7.39 2.29
N ARG A 63 8.18 -6.07 2.16
CA ARG A 63 8.69 -5.24 3.26
C ARG A 63 7.74 -5.18 4.45
N ALA A 64 6.43 -5.11 4.20
CA ALA A 64 5.43 -5.13 5.27
C ALA A 64 5.40 -6.49 5.98
N LEU A 65 5.44 -7.60 5.24
CA LEU A 65 5.50 -8.95 5.81
C LEU A 65 6.76 -9.16 6.65
N ALA A 66 7.92 -8.75 6.13
CA ALA A 66 9.18 -8.80 6.87
C ALA A 66 9.12 -7.98 8.17
N ALA A 67 8.47 -6.82 8.17
CA ALA A 67 8.30 -5.98 9.35
C ALA A 67 7.25 -6.52 10.34
N LEU A 68 6.26 -7.30 9.88
CA LEU A 68 5.38 -8.05 10.79
C LEU A 68 6.18 -9.13 11.53
N GLY A 69 7.13 -9.78 10.85
CA GLY A 69 7.97 -10.83 11.43
C GLY A 69 7.20 -12.12 11.70
N VAL A 70 6.23 -12.43 10.84
CA VAL A 70 5.36 -13.62 10.91
C VAL A 70 5.33 -14.31 9.55
N GLU A 71 4.86 -15.54 9.51
CA GLU A 71 4.64 -16.24 8.25
C GLU A 71 3.49 -15.61 7.46
N ALA A 72 3.55 -15.67 6.13
CA ALA A 72 2.49 -15.12 5.28
C ALA A 72 1.08 -15.67 5.61
N SER A 73 1.00 -16.93 6.04
CA SER A 73 -0.25 -17.58 6.47
C SER A 73 -0.86 -17.00 7.75
N GLU A 74 -0.10 -16.24 8.54
CA GLU A 74 -0.55 -15.62 9.79
C GLU A 74 -1.10 -14.21 9.56
N VAL A 75 -0.98 -13.66 8.35
CA VAL A 75 -1.55 -12.35 8.00
C VAL A 75 -3.07 -12.47 7.95
N THR A 76 -3.75 -11.73 8.82
CA THR A 76 -5.21 -11.75 8.94
C THR A 76 -5.92 -10.60 8.25
N ALA A 77 -5.22 -9.50 7.96
CA ALA A 77 -5.78 -8.33 7.31
C ALA A 77 -4.71 -7.59 6.50
N TYR A 78 -5.13 -6.93 5.42
CA TYR A 78 -4.28 -6.12 4.57
C TYR A 78 -5.11 -5.02 3.89
N GLY A 79 -4.43 -3.99 3.41
CA GLY A 79 -5.05 -2.87 2.71
C GLY A 79 -4.05 -2.18 1.78
N LYS A 80 -4.54 -1.25 0.98
CA LYS A 80 -3.70 -0.41 0.11
C LYS A 80 -4.14 1.05 0.18
N GLY A 81 -3.23 1.96 -0.08
CA GLY A 81 -3.56 3.38 -0.13
C GLY A 81 -2.60 4.15 -1.03
N ALA A 82 -3.08 5.29 -1.53
CA ALA A 82 -2.23 6.23 -2.24
C ALA A 82 -2.57 7.67 -1.87
N ILE A 83 -1.51 8.46 -1.70
CA ILE A 83 -1.59 9.91 -1.54
C ILE A 83 -0.89 10.50 -2.75
N VAL A 84 -1.61 11.33 -3.50
CA VAL A 84 -1.03 12.13 -4.59
C VAL A 84 -0.75 13.53 -4.08
N GLY A 85 0.38 14.10 -4.48
CA GLY A 85 0.73 15.48 -4.18
C GLY A 85 -0.26 16.46 -4.82
N THR A 86 -0.30 17.69 -4.30
CA THR A 86 -1.23 18.76 -4.74
C THR A 86 -1.14 19.15 -6.22
N ALA A 87 -0.04 18.82 -6.90
CA ALA A 87 0.13 19.03 -8.34
C ALA A 87 -0.43 17.89 -9.22
N GLY A 88 -0.97 16.82 -8.62
CA GLY A 88 -1.61 15.71 -9.31
C GLY A 88 -3.12 15.65 -9.08
N GLU A 89 -3.76 14.69 -9.73
CA GLU A 89 -5.22 14.47 -9.70
C GLU A 89 -5.55 13.22 -8.87
N ILE A 90 -6.76 13.15 -8.28
CA ILE A 90 -7.18 12.01 -7.46
C ILE A 90 -7.22 10.70 -8.28
N GLU A 91 -7.43 10.82 -9.58
CA GLU A 91 -7.35 9.77 -10.59
C GLU A 91 -5.95 9.17 -10.69
N HIS A 92 -4.88 9.96 -10.47
CA HIS A 92 -3.52 9.43 -10.43
C HIS A 92 -3.34 8.45 -9.26
N ALA A 93 -3.85 8.80 -8.08
CA ALA A 93 -3.86 7.90 -6.94
C ALA A 93 -4.72 6.66 -7.22
N ALA A 94 -5.88 6.84 -7.86
CA ALA A 94 -6.78 5.75 -8.22
C ALA A 94 -6.11 4.74 -9.17
N ALA A 95 -5.42 5.23 -10.20
CA ALA A 95 -4.69 4.41 -11.16
C ALA A 95 -3.53 3.66 -10.50
N LEU A 96 -2.80 4.32 -9.60
CA LEU A 96 -1.70 3.69 -8.87
C LEU A 96 -2.16 2.50 -8.00
N ILE A 97 -3.35 2.59 -7.40
CA ILE A 97 -3.94 1.49 -6.59
C ILE A 97 -5.00 0.70 -7.35
N HIS A 98 -4.99 0.73 -8.68
CA HIS A 98 -5.88 -0.06 -9.56
C HIS A 98 -5.85 -1.57 -9.18
N PRO A 99 -6.87 -2.41 -9.51
CA PRO A 99 -6.85 -3.83 -9.19
C PRO A 99 -5.59 -4.62 -9.58
N ARG A 100 -4.82 -4.15 -10.58
CA ARG A 100 -3.48 -4.68 -10.91
C ARG A 100 -2.49 -4.63 -9.74
N PHE A 101 -2.62 -3.66 -8.84
CA PHE A 101 -1.87 -3.56 -7.58
C PHE A 101 -2.06 -4.79 -6.69
N GLY A 102 -3.24 -5.42 -6.73
CA GLY A 102 -3.61 -6.47 -5.79
C GLY A 102 -2.98 -7.83 -6.05
N ALA A 103 -2.74 -8.19 -7.32
CA ALA A 103 -2.17 -9.51 -7.65
C ALA A 103 -0.76 -9.72 -7.05
N PRO A 104 0.19 -8.77 -7.13
CA PRO A 104 1.49 -8.89 -6.49
C PRO A 104 1.41 -8.98 -4.95
N VAL A 105 0.52 -8.20 -4.32
CA VAL A 105 0.31 -8.27 -2.86
C VAL A 105 -0.18 -9.65 -2.44
N ARG A 106 -1.17 -10.20 -3.15
CA ARG A 106 -1.75 -11.52 -2.84
C ARG A 106 -0.77 -12.67 -3.02
N LYS A 107 0.21 -12.54 -3.92
CA LYS A 107 1.30 -13.53 -4.04
C LYS A 107 2.17 -13.58 -2.78
N VAL A 108 2.25 -12.50 -2.01
CA VAL A 108 3.07 -12.43 -0.79
C VAL A 108 2.30 -12.95 0.43
N VAL A 109 1.02 -12.61 0.58
CA VAL A 109 0.25 -12.90 1.82
C VAL A 109 -0.53 -14.22 1.81
N ILE A 110 -0.31 -15.10 0.81
CA ILE A 110 -0.85 -16.47 0.61
C ILE A 110 -2.38 -16.60 0.51
N LYS A 111 -3.17 -15.87 1.30
CA LYS A 111 -4.63 -15.97 1.39
C LYS A 111 -5.25 -14.59 1.24
N GLY A 112 -5.74 -14.30 0.03
CA GLY A 112 -6.46 -13.07 -0.20
C GLY A 112 -7.57 -13.24 -1.22
N ASP A 113 -8.59 -14.01 -0.85
CA ASP A 113 -9.80 -14.15 -1.68
C ASP A 113 -10.66 -12.88 -1.62
N ASP A 114 -10.45 -12.05 -0.59
CA ASP A 114 -11.21 -10.83 -0.35
C ASP A 114 -10.69 -9.62 -1.15
N ILE A 115 -11.60 -8.67 -1.33
CA ILE A 115 -11.30 -7.36 -1.93
C ILE A 115 -10.33 -6.63 -0.99
N ILE A 116 -9.18 -6.19 -1.52
CA ILE A 116 -8.24 -5.35 -0.78
C ILE A 116 -8.90 -3.98 -0.54
N PRO A 117 -9.24 -3.61 0.71
CA PRO A 117 -9.79 -2.30 1.00
C PRO A 117 -8.78 -1.22 0.64
N SER A 118 -9.27 -0.08 0.16
CA SER A 118 -8.41 1.00 -0.31
C SER A 118 -8.93 2.39 -0.04
N THR A 119 -8.00 3.33 0.14
CA THR A 119 -8.27 4.75 0.23
C THR A 119 -7.32 5.55 -0.65
N LYS A 120 -7.79 6.71 -1.14
CA LYS A 120 -6.99 7.62 -1.97
C LYS A 120 -7.24 9.06 -1.56
N LYS A 121 -6.20 9.89 -1.62
CA LYS A 121 -6.27 11.29 -1.17
C LYS A 121 -5.33 12.18 -1.99
N VAL A 122 -5.75 13.43 -2.25
CA VAL A 122 -4.85 14.52 -2.63
C VAL A 122 -4.41 15.24 -1.35
N ALA A 123 -3.11 15.40 -1.11
CA ALA A 123 -2.58 16.09 0.08
C ALA A 123 -1.23 16.79 -0.20
N GLY A 124 -0.83 17.71 0.70
CA GLY A 124 0.42 18.48 0.67
C GLY A 124 0.99 18.68 2.05
#